data_AF-A0A0T2ZFD4-F1
#
_entry.id   AF-A0A0T2ZFD4-F1
#
_cell.length_a   1.000
_cell.length_b   1.000
_cell.length_c   1.000
_cell.angle_alpha   90.00
_cell.angle_beta   90.00
_cell.angle_gamma   90.00
#
_symmetry.space_group_name_H-M   'P 1'
#
loop_
_entity.id
_entity.type
_entity.pdbx_description
1 polymer ?
#
loop_
_entity_poly.entity_id
_entity_poly.type
_entity_poly.pdbx_seq_one_letter_code
_entity_poly.pdbx_strand_id
1 'polypeptide(L)'
;MSMFNQLPGFARSPAGLERVILRRLPKAFFLSAALPTLVALAARWFPWNGSDAWVASRIQMVDFLAFGVLLLLWTLLLTVAIGAFIVMVMKGPAYVADAYPLVESDRPLDGPRRP
;
A
#
# COMPACT_ATOMS: atom_id res chain seq x y z
N MET A 1 -31.83 -6.28 6.36
CA MET A 1 -30.76 -7.22 5.99
C MET A 1 -29.43 -6.55 6.34
N SER A 2 -28.73 -7.02 7.37
CA SER A 2 -27.40 -6.52 7.73
C SER A 2 -26.36 -7.12 6.78
N MET A 3 -25.69 -6.29 5.98
CA MET A 3 -24.66 -6.74 5.02
C MET A 3 -23.37 -7.27 5.70
N PHE A 4 -23.30 -7.31 7.04
CA PHE A 4 -22.09 -7.60 7.80
C PHE A 4 -22.37 -8.39 9.10
N ASN A 5 -22.94 -9.60 8.99
CA ASN A 5 -23.09 -10.48 10.16
C ASN A 5 -21.73 -11.05 10.57
N GLN A 6 -21.30 -10.76 11.80
CA GLN A 6 -20.06 -11.29 12.37
C GLN A 6 -20.30 -12.67 12.98
N LEU A 7 -19.32 -13.57 12.88
CA LEU A 7 -19.38 -14.87 13.54
C LEU A 7 -19.35 -14.69 15.07
N PRO A 8 -20.30 -15.28 15.82
CA PRO A 8 -20.24 -15.30 17.28
C PRO A 8 -19.04 -16.13 17.74
N GLY A 9 -18.32 -15.66 18.77
CA GLY A 9 -17.18 -16.37 19.37
C GLY A 9 -15.81 -16.13 18.69
N PHE A 10 -15.70 -15.22 17.73
CA PHE A 10 -14.42 -14.90 17.08
C PHE A 10 -13.43 -14.19 18.03
N ALA A 11 -12.19 -14.71 18.10
CA ALA A 11 -11.11 -14.10 18.86
C ALA A 11 -10.47 -12.93 18.08
N ARG A 12 -10.49 -11.72 18.66
CA ARG A 12 -9.90 -10.54 18.01
C ARG A 12 -8.38 -10.58 18.07
N SER A 13 -7.74 -10.36 16.92
CA SER A 13 -6.29 -10.17 16.86
C SER A 13 -5.89 -8.75 17.30
N PRO A 14 -4.81 -8.59 18.09
CA PRO A 14 -4.34 -7.27 18.51
C PRO A 14 -3.82 -6.45 17.31
N ALA A 15 -3.92 -5.12 17.43
CA ALA A 15 -3.41 -4.18 16.44
C ALA A 15 -1.88 -4.27 16.35
N GLY A 16 -1.36 -4.52 15.15
CA GLY A 16 0.07 -4.56 14.87
C GLY A 16 0.61 -3.34 14.12
N LEU A 17 1.76 -3.53 13.46
CA LEU A 17 2.44 -2.51 12.67
C LEU A 17 1.58 -1.96 11.53
N GLU A 18 0.63 -2.75 11.01
CA GLU A 18 -0.25 -2.34 9.92
C GLU A 18 -1.02 -1.05 10.24
N ARG A 19 -1.50 -0.91 11.48
CA ARG A 19 -2.25 0.28 11.91
C ARG A 19 -1.35 1.49 12.12
N VAL A 20 -0.08 1.28 12.44
CA VAL A 20 0.89 2.37 12.59
C VAL A 20 1.28 2.89 11.22
N ILE A 21 1.54 1.99 10.28
CA ILE A 21 1.86 2.30 8.89
C ILE A 21 0.72 3.11 8.26
N LEU A 22 -0.52 2.59 8.30
CA LEU A 22 -1.68 3.28 7.71
C LEU A 22 -1.94 4.66 8.33
N ARG A 23 -1.66 4.86 9.63
CA ARG A 23 -1.79 6.17 10.28
C ARG A 23 -0.71 7.16 9.88
N ARG A 24 0.50 6.70 9.56
CA ARG A 24 1.60 7.58 9.12
C ARG A 24 1.64 7.78 7.62
N LEU A 25 0.96 6.93 6.85
CA LEU A 25 0.94 6.97 5.39
C LEU A 25 0.56 8.34 4.81
N PRO A 26 -0.49 9.06 5.30
CA PRO A 26 -0.82 10.38 4.76
C PRO A 26 0.32 11.38 4.94
N LYS A 27 0.97 11.38 6.11
CA LYS A 27 2.12 12.26 6.36
C LYS A 27 3.30 11.92 5.46
N ALA A 28 3.58 10.63 5.27
CA ALA A 28 4.64 10.17 4.40
C ALA A 28 4.38 10.54 2.93
N PHE A 29 3.11 10.50 2.49
CA PHE A 29 2.70 10.92 1.15
C PHE A 29 2.94 12.42 0.91
N PHE A 30 2.61 13.28 1.87
CA PHE A 30 2.91 14.71 1.76
C PHE A 30 4.43 14.97 1.80
N LEU A 31 5.17 14.27 2.66
CA LEU A 31 6.62 14.40 2.73
C LEU A 31 7.33 13.96 1.45
N SER A 32 6.86 12.87 0.83
CA SER A 32 7.42 12.38 -0.43
C SER A 32 7.14 13.32 -1.61
N ALA A 33 6.08 14.13 -1.55
CA ALA A 33 5.83 15.21 -2.50
C ALA A 33 6.65 16.46 -2.19
N ALA A 34 6.74 16.84 -0.92
CA ALA A 34 7.43 18.06 -0.50
C ALA A 34 8.94 18.01 -0.77
N LEU A 35 9.60 16.88 -0.53
CA LEU A 35 11.06 16.78 -0.70
C LEU A 35 11.53 17.00 -2.14
N PRO A 36 11.04 16.28 -3.16
CA PRO A 36 11.47 16.48 -4.55
C PRO A 36 11.08 17.86 -5.10
N THR A 37 9.91 18.37 -4.70
CA THR A 37 9.46 19.70 -5.13
C THR A 37 10.33 20.82 -4.56
N LEU A 38 10.76 20.71 -3.30
CA LEU A 38 11.71 21.65 -2.71
C LEU A 38 13.06 21.62 -3.42
N VAL A 39 13.55 20.45 -3.83
CA VAL A 39 14.80 20.32 -4.60
C VAL A 39 14.66 20.99 -5.98
N ALA A 40 13.56 20.75 -6.69
CA ALA A 40 13.27 21.39 -7.97
C ALA A 40 13.16 22.92 -7.85
N LEU A 41 12.53 23.42 -6.79
CA LEU A 41 12.46 24.86 -6.51
C LEU A 41 13.83 25.45 -6.16
N ALA A 42 14.62 24.77 -5.33
CA ALA A 42 15.95 25.20 -4.96
C ALA A 42 16.89 25.32 -6.18
N ALA A 43 16.73 24.44 -7.17
CA ALA A 43 17.46 24.51 -8.44
C ALA A 43 17.22 25.83 -9.19
N ARG A 44 16.10 26.52 -8.98
CA ARG A 44 15.81 27.81 -9.65
C ARG A 44 16.54 28.99 -9.01
N TRP A 45 16.87 28.89 -7.72
CA TRP A 45 17.64 29.92 -7.00
C TRP A 45 19.14 29.62 -6.94
N PHE A 46 19.55 28.44 -7.45
CA PHE A 46 20.95 28.07 -7.47
C PHE A 46 21.70 28.88 -8.54
N PRO A 47 22.87 29.46 -8.21
CA PRO A 47 23.65 30.26 -9.16
C PRO A 47 24.39 29.34 -10.14
N TRP A 48 23.71 28.94 -11.22
CA TRP A 48 24.32 28.15 -12.29
C TRP A 48 25.31 28.99 -13.10
N ASN A 49 26.47 28.41 -13.40
CA ASN A 49 27.48 29.03 -14.26
C ASN A 49 27.41 28.40 -15.65
N GLY A 50 27.28 29.21 -16.70
CA GLY A 50 27.24 28.74 -18.09
C GLY A 50 26.43 29.66 -19.00
N SER A 51 26.15 29.19 -20.22
CA SER A 51 25.22 29.88 -21.13
C SER A 51 23.77 29.66 -20.72
N ASP A 52 22.87 30.58 -21.09
CA ASP A 52 21.45 30.51 -20.74
C ASP A 52 20.80 29.18 -21.18
N ALA A 53 21.14 28.71 -22.38
CA ALA A 53 20.65 27.43 -22.90
C ALA A 53 21.13 26.22 -22.06
N TRP A 54 22.36 26.28 -21.55
CA TRP A 54 22.90 25.25 -20.68
C TRP A 54 22.20 25.25 -19.32
N VAL A 55 21.98 26.44 -18.73
CA VAL A 55 21.29 26.60 -17.44
C VAL A 55 19.86 26.08 -17.53
N ALA A 56 19.10 26.47 -18.56
CA ALA A 56 17.74 26.00 -18.79
C ALA A 56 17.66 24.46 -18.90
N SER A 57 18.61 23.86 -19.63
CA SER A 57 18.69 22.40 -19.77
C SER A 57 18.96 21.69 -18.45
N ARG A 58 19.76 22.29 -17.55
CA ARG A 58 20.02 21.72 -16.22
C ARG A 58 18.82 21.80 -15.29
N ILE A 59 18.10 22.91 -15.30
CA ILE A 59 16.87 23.06 -14.52
C ILE A 59 15.85 22.02 -14.96
N GLN A 60 15.64 21.84 -16.28
CA GLN A 60 14.77 20.80 -16.82
C GLN A 60 15.18 19.39 -16.41
N MET A 61 16.48 19.09 -16.45
CA MET A 61 16.99 17.78 -16.00
C MET A 61 16.67 17.52 -14.53
N VAL A 62 16.84 18.53 -13.66
CA VAL A 62 16.49 18.42 -12.23
C VAL A 62 14.98 18.21 -12.06
N ASP A 63 14.15 18.93 -12.83
CA ASP A 63 12.69 18.76 -12.81
C ASP A 63 12.27 17.33 -13.18
N PHE A 64 12.84 16.77 -14.24
CA PHE A 64 12.57 15.38 -14.63
C PHE A 64 13.02 14.37 -13.57
N LEU A 65 14.18 14.58 -12.97
CA LEU A 65 14.67 13.72 -11.90
C LEU A 65 13.78 13.81 -10.66
N ALA A 66 13.37 15.02 -10.26
CA ALA A 66 12.46 15.24 -9.15
C ALA A 66 11.11 14.56 -9.39
N PHE A 67 10.58 14.63 -10.61
CA PHE A 67 9.34 13.94 -10.99
C PHE A 67 9.49 12.42 -10.97
N GLY A 68 10.62 11.88 -11.46
CA GLY A 68 10.90 10.45 -11.39
C GLY A 68 10.99 9.94 -9.94
N VAL A 69 11.68 10.66 -9.07
CA VAL A 69 11.77 10.34 -7.63
C VAL A 69 10.41 10.44 -6.96
N LEU A 70 9.61 11.46 -7.28
CA LEU A 70 8.25 11.61 -6.76
C LEU A 70 7.39 10.37 -7.09
N LEU A 71 7.34 9.98 -8.36
CA LEU A 71 6.59 8.81 -8.81
C LEU A 71 7.09 7.52 -8.14
N LEU A 72 8.41 7.35 -8.01
CA LEU A 72 9.01 6.21 -7.32
C LEU A 72 8.55 6.14 -5.84
N LEU A 73 8.61 7.25 -5.11
CA LEU A 73 8.19 7.28 -3.70
C LEU A 73 6.69 7.03 -3.55
N TRP A 74 5.87 7.55 -4.46
CA TRP A 74 4.42 7.31 -4.44
C TRP A 74 4.07 5.86 -4.71
N THR A 75 4.73 5.21 -5.67
CA THR A 75 4.50 3.78 -5.96
C THR A 75 4.97 2.90 -4.80
N LEU A 76 6.08 3.25 -4.14
CA LEU A 76 6.55 2.55 -2.94
C LEU A 76 5.56 2.70 -1.78
N LEU A 77 5.06 3.91 -1.52
CA LEU A 77 4.04 4.17 -0.50
C LEU A 77 2.75 3.43 -0.79
N LEU A 78 2.30 3.41 -2.05
CA LEU A 78 1.12 2.67 -2.48
C LEU A 78 1.29 1.17 -2.19
N THR A 79 2.44 0.60 -2.54
CA THR A 79 2.74 -0.82 -2.31
C THR A 79 2.68 -1.16 -0.81
N VAL A 80 3.30 -0.33 0.03
CA VAL A 80 3.27 -0.48 1.49
C VAL A 80 1.84 -0.31 2.04
N ALA A 81 1.07 0.64 1.50
CA ALA A 81 -0.33 0.87 1.89
C ALA A 81 -1.19 -0.37 1.62
N ILE A 82 -1.06 -0.95 0.43
CA ILE A 82 -1.78 -2.15 0.02
C ILE A 82 -1.41 -3.31 0.94
N GLY A 83 -0.13 -3.55 1.19
CA GLY A 83 0.32 -4.60 2.10
C GLY A 83 -0.25 -4.45 3.52
N ALA A 84 -0.18 -3.25 4.08
CA ALA A 84 -0.75 -2.96 5.41
C ALA A 84 -2.27 -3.09 5.44
N PHE A 85 -2.96 -2.67 4.37
CA PHE A 85 -4.40 -2.82 4.22
C PHE A 85 -4.81 -4.28 4.17
N ILE A 86 -4.12 -5.12 3.38
CA ILE A 86 -4.37 -6.56 3.30
C ILE A 86 -4.21 -7.19 4.68
N VAL A 87 -3.12 -6.91 5.41
CA VAL A 87 -2.91 -7.44 6.76
C VAL A 87 -4.01 -6.99 7.72
N MET A 88 -4.48 -5.74 7.59
CA MET A 88 -5.59 -5.23 8.40
C MET A 88 -6.91 -5.96 8.10
N VAL A 89 -7.18 -6.27 6.83
CA VAL A 89 -8.35 -7.04 6.40
C VAL A 89 -8.26 -8.49 6.88
N MET A 90 -7.09 -9.14 6.74
CA MET A 90 -6.85 -10.51 7.21
C MET A 90 -7.06 -10.67 8.73
N LYS A 91 -6.74 -9.63 9.50
CA LYS A 91 -6.97 -9.58 10.96
C LYS A 91 -8.37 -9.08 11.34
N GLY A 92 -9.20 -8.69 10.36
CA GLY A 92 -10.54 -8.14 10.58
C GLY A 92 -11.51 -9.16 11.20
N PRO A 93 -12.72 -8.72 11.59
CA PRO A 93 -13.73 -9.62 12.12
C PRO A 93 -14.12 -10.67 11.08
N ALA A 94 -14.33 -11.91 11.52
CA ALA A 94 -14.87 -12.96 10.68
C ALA A 94 -16.33 -12.64 10.34
N TYR A 95 -16.61 -12.38 9.06
CA TYR A 95 -17.96 -12.23 8.55
C TYR A 95 -18.51 -13.59 8.10
N VAL A 96 -19.78 -13.84 8.41
CA VAL A 96 -20.48 -15.05 7.98
C VAL A 96 -20.58 -15.03 6.46
N ALA A 97 -19.96 -16.00 5.80
CA ALA A 97 -20.13 -16.22 4.37
C ALA A 97 -21.51 -16.83 4.08
N ASP A 98 -21.97 -16.72 2.83
CA ASP A 98 -23.18 -17.40 2.39
C ASP A 98 -23.08 -18.90 2.68
N ALA A 99 -24.03 -19.41 3.47
CA ALA A 99 -24.06 -20.81 3.82
C ALA A 99 -24.42 -21.62 2.58
N TYR A 100 -23.47 -22.42 2.07
CA TYR A 100 -23.76 -23.47 1.10
C TYR A 100 -24.05 -24.78 1.86
N PRO A 101 -25.01 -25.60 1.41
CA PRO A 101 -25.24 -26.90 1.98
C PRO A 101 -23.98 -27.75 1.78
N LEU A 102 -23.28 -28.04 2.87
CA LEU A 102 -22.17 -28.97 2.86
C LEU A 102 -22.78 -30.39 2.83
N VAL A 103 -22.61 -31.09 1.71
CA VAL A 103 -22.94 -32.53 1.64
C VAL A 103 -21.82 -33.28 2.36
N GLU A 104 -21.92 -33.36 3.68
CA GLU A 104 -21.02 -34.17 4.49
C GLU A 104 -21.34 -35.65 4.26
N SER A 105 -20.33 -36.44 3.87
CA SER A 105 -20.40 -37.89 3.97
C SER A 105 -19.78 -38.30 5.31
N ASP A 106 -20.56 -38.90 6.20
CA ASP A 106 -20.09 -39.43 7.50
C ASP A 106 -18.98 -40.49 7.39
N ARG A 107 -18.69 -40.95 6.17
CA ARG A 107 -17.68 -41.96 5.88
C ARG A 107 -16.65 -41.37 4.92
N PRO A 108 -15.34 -41.50 5.18
CA PRO A 108 -14.35 -41.24 4.16
C PRO A 108 -14.67 -42.11 2.95
N LEU A 109 -14.53 -41.55 1.73
CA LEU A 109 -14.59 -42.36 0.52
C LEU A 109 -13.53 -43.45 0.65
N ASP A 110 -13.96 -44.71 0.68
CA ASP A 110 -13.07 -45.86 0.55
C ASP A 110 -12.34 -45.72 -0.79
N GLY A 111 -11.17 -45.09 -0.76
CA GLY A 111 -10.28 -45.03 -1.90
C GLY A 111 -9.94 -46.45 -2.34
N PRO A 112 -9.65 -46.68 -3.62
CA PRO A 112 -9.37 -48.03 -4.12
C PRO A 112 -8.27 -48.65 -3.25
N ARG A 113 -8.61 -49.76 -2.57
CA ARG A 113 -7.65 -50.54 -1.79
C ARG A 113 -6.56 -50.96 -2.77
N ARG A 114 -5.39 -50.33 -2.68
CA ARG A 114 -4.23 -50.74 -3.47
C ARG A 114 -3.90 -52.18 -3.05
N PRO A 115 -3.78 -53.11 -4.00
CA PRO A 115 -3.46 -54.52 -3.71
C PRO A 115 -2.08 -54.66 -3.06
#